data_AF-A0A813NMT9-F1
#
_entry.id   AF-A0A813NMT9-F1
#
_cell.length_a   1.000
_cell.length_b   1.000
_cell.length_c   1.000
_cell.angle_alpha   90.00
_cell.angle_beta   90.00
_cell.angle_gamma   90.00
#
_symmetry.space_group_name_H-M   'P 1'
#
loop_
_entity.id
_entity.type
_entity.pdbx_description
1 polymer ?
#
loop_
_entity_poly.entity_id
_entity_poly.type
_entity_poly.pdbx_seq_one_letter_code
_entity_poly.pdbx_strand_id
1 'polypeptide(L)'
;MSVLIEKTLLNFGDLDPYPNFDLTKILRPGYEKSEELKTADEQVKRLFTLEFGTKDDILEYYTNHLVKAVQRHPLDQSSYEVLIAKITARIRMHIVDGDKDPFSMKRRKTVGDLHVMRNYLLNKLMHSDYDVYEWLKSILRIEHQHENPFAQVEHNARELERMKLQQQAFDIVQKKKDELKLRFANEKQKFQLEKEQLLIDIEKDLQNLRLDIIKYNEIRKQRTRTKVE
;
A
#
# COMPACT_ATOMS: atom_id res chain seq x y z
N MET A 1 -17.29 -13.14 -12.61
CA MET A 1 -17.05 -13.35 -11.17
C MET A 1 -18.19 -12.72 -10.39
N SER A 2 -18.54 -13.24 -9.21
CA SER A 2 -19.53 -12.57 -8.35
C SER A 2 -18.91 -11.31 -7.73
N VAL A 3 -19.70 -10.25 -7.57
CA VAL A 3 -19.25 -8.98 -6.95
C VAL A 3 -18.77 -9.19 -5.49
N LEU A 4 -19.23 -10.26 -4.85
CA LEU A 4 -18.83 -10.64 -3.48
C LEU A 4 -17.42 -11.24 -3.43
N ILE A 5 -17.03 -12.02 -4.43
CA ILE A 5 -15.67 -12.58 -4.54
C ILE A 5 -14.65 -11.46 -4.73
N GLU A 6 -14.90 -10.50 -5.62
CA GLU A 6 -13.97 -9.38 -5.85
C GLU A 6 -13.75 -8.52 -4.60
N LYS A 7 -14.83 -8.22 -3.86
CA LYS A 7 -14.72 -7.45 -2.59
C LYS A 7 -13.98 -8.21 -1.50
N THR A 8 -14.19 -9.53 -1.39
CA THR A 8 -13.52 -10.34 -0.37
C THR A 8 -12.05 -10.58 -0.70
N LEU A 9 -11.71 -10.81 -1.96
CA LEU A 9 -10.32 -10.89 -2.42
C LEU A 9 -9.54 -9.60 -2.11
N LEU A 10 -10.13 -8.44 -2.43
CA LEU A 10 -9.53 -7.13 -2.18
C LEU A 10 -9.29 -6.88 -0.68
N ASN A 11 -10.21 -7.30 0.18
CA ASN A 11 -10.06 -7.17 1.64
C ASN A 11 -8.88 -7.99 2.21
N PHE A 12 -8.54 -9.11 1.57
CA PHE A 12 -7.38 -9.91 1.95
C PHE A 12 -6.14 -9.58 1.12
N GLY A 13 -6.17 -8.54 0.28
CA GLY A 13 -5.04 -8.16 -0.57
C GLY A 13 -4.73 -9.17 -1.68
N ASP A 14 -5.66 -10.04 -2.07
CA ASP A 14 -5.50 -10.90 -3.25
C ASP A 14 -6.09 -10.19 -4.47
N LEU A 15 -5.33 -10.10 -5.56
CA LEU A 15 -5.80 -9.50 -6.82
C LEU A 15 -6.39 -10.55 -7.77
N ASP A 16 -5.85 -11.76 -7.72
CA ASP A 16 -6.29 -12.86 -8.58
C ASP A 16 -7.23 -13.82 -7.84
N PRO A 17 -8.38 -14.16 -8.45
CA PRO A 17 -9.26 -15.20 -7.93
C PRO A 17 -8.63 -16.58 -8.08
N TYR A 18 -9.25 -17.58 -7.45
CA TYR A 18 -8.96 -18.97 -7.74
C TYR A 18 -9.21 -19.27 -9.24
N PRO A 19 -8.22 -19.82 -9.96
CA PRO A 19 -8.35 -20.09 -11.40
C PRO A 19 -9.33 -21.22 -11.68
N ASN A 20 -10.08 -21.09 -12.77
CA ASN A 20 -10.99 -22.15 -13.23
C ASN A 20 -10.20 -23.20 -14.03
N PHE A 21 -9.86 -24.31 -13.37
CA PHE A 21 -9.16 -25.42 -14.00
C PHE A 21 -10.11 -26.33 -14.77
N ASP A 22 -9.69 -26.80 -15.94
CA ASP A 22 -10.37 -27.90 -16.65
C ASP A 22 -10.06 -29.23 -15.94
N LEU A 23 -10.92 -29.59 -14.99
CA LEU A 23 -10.75 -30.75 -14.11
C LEU A 23 -10.70 -32.09 -14.87
N THR A 24 -11.25 -32.13 -16.09
CA THR A 24 -11.32 -33.35 -16.90
C THR A 24 -9.97 -33.77 -17.50
N LYS A 25 -9.05 -32.81 -17.67
CA LYS A 25 -7.75 -33.05 -18.30
C LYS A 25 -6.62 -33.28 -17.31
N ILE A 26 -6.83 -32.91 -16.05
CA ILE A 26 -5.80 -32.90 -15.03
C ILE A 26 -5.88 -34.18 -14.22
N LEU A 27 -4.78 -34.91 -14.12
CA LEU A 27 -4.70 -36.09 -13.25
C LEU A 27 -4.61 -35.66 -11.79
N ARG A 28 -5.13 -36.52 -10.91
CA ARG A 28 -4.96 -36.36 -9.46
C ARG A 28 -3.47 -36.35 -9.08
N PRO A 29 -3.07 -35.50 -8.11
CA PRO A 29 -1.71 -35.51 -7.57
C PRO A 29 -1.26 -36.92 -7.18
N GLY A 30 0.00 -37.27 -7.48
CA GLY A 30 0.59 -38.58 -7.20
C GLY A 30 0.45 -39.61 -8.34
N TYR A 31 -0.53 -39.47 -9.22
CA TYR A 31 -0.76 -40.41 -10.33
C TYR A 31 0.02 -40.08 -11.62
N GLU A 32 0.64 -38.90 -11.68
CA GLU A 32 1.42 -38.42 -12.84
C GLU A 32 2.55 -39.37 -13.27
N LYS A 33 3.12 -40.12 -12.32
CA LYS A 33 4.27 -41.01 -12.54
C LYS A 33 3.88 -42.48 -12.75
N SER A 34 2.60 -42.81 -12.72
CA SER A 34 2.16 -44.20 -12.90
C SER A 34 2.30 -44.63 -14.36
N GLU A 35 3.07 -45.70 -14.59
CA GLU A 35 3.23 -46.29 -15.93
C GLU A 35 1.99 -47.08 -16.36
N GLU A 36 1.30 -47.70 -15.39
CA GLU A 36 0.07 -48.47 -15.61
C GLU A 36 -1.04 -47.59 -16.19
N LEU A 37 -1.13 -46.34 -15.71
CA LEU A 37 -2.10 -45.36 -16.17
C LEU A 37 -1.86 -44.92 -17.62
N LYS A 38 -0.64 -45.04 -18.15
CA LYS A 38 -0.37 -44.70 -19.56
C LYS A 38 -0.99 -45.72 -20.50
N THR A 39 -0.96 -47.00 -20.11
CA THR A 39 -1.45 -48.14 -20.90
C THR A 39 -2.94 -48.43 -20.66
N ALA A 40 -3.51 -47.89 -19.58
CA ALA A 40 -4.91 -48.10 -19.23
C ALA A 40 -5.90 -47.56 -20.27
N ASP A 41 -7.12 -48.13 -20.24
CA ASP A 41 -8.27 -47.69 -21.03
C ASP A 41 -8.68 -46.25 -20.70
N GLU A 42 -9.33 -45.58 -21.64
CA GLU A 42 -9.71 -44.17 -21.52
C GLU A 42 -10.70 -43.92 -20.38
N GLN A 43 -11.62 -44.86 -20.14
CA GLN A 43 -12.55 -44.78 -19.00
C GLN A 43 -11.81 -44.85 -17.66
N VAL A 44 -10.80 -45.71 -17.57
CA VAL A 44 -9.96 -45.83 -16.37
C VAL A 44 -9.13 -44.56 -16.17
N LYS A 45 -8.50 -44.04 -17.23
CA LYS A 45 -7.76 -42.76 -17.17
C LYS A 45 -8.64 -41.62 -16.67
N ARG A 46 -9.89 -41.55 -17.14
CA ARG A 46 -10.85 -40.53 -16.71
C ARG A 46 -11.14 -40.60 -15.21
N LEU A 47 -11.28 -41.80 -14.63
CA LEU A 47 -11.49 -41.96 -13.19
C LEU A 47 -10.35 -41.34 -12.36
N PHE A 48 -9.12 -41.28 -12.86
CA PHE A 48 -7.98 -40.68 -12.14
C PHE A 48 -7.81 -39.18 -12.38
N THR A 49 -8.74 -38.55 -13.08
CA THR A 49 -8.75 -37.08 -13.26
C THR A 49 -9.29 -36.37 -12.03
N LEU A 50 -9.01 -35.07 -11.90
CA LEU A 50 -9.53 -34.20 -10.85
C LEU A 50 -11.06 -34.04 -10.92
N GLU A 51 -11.71 -34.34 -12.06
CA GLU A 51 -13.18 -34.40 -12.17
C GLU A 51 -13.79 -35.33 -11.12
N PHE A 52 -13.14 -36.48 -10.88
CA PHE A 52 -13.54 -37.47 -9.87
C PHE A 52 -12.72 -37.38 -8.58
N GLY A 53 -11.96 -36.29 -8.42
CA GLY A 53 -11.15 -36.03 -7.25
C GLY A 53 -11.93 -35.42 -6.10
N THR A 54 -11.31 -35.47 -4.92
CA THR A 54 -11.79 -34.77 -3.74
C THR A 54 -11.43 -33.28 -3.81
N LYS A 55 -12.05 -32.47 -2.94
CA LYS A 55 -11.63 -31.06 -2.78
C LYS A 55 -10.17 -30.92 -2.37
N ASP A 56 -9.66 -31.89 -1.60
CA ASP A 56 -8.27 -31.89 -1.16
C ASP A 56 -7.33 -32.16 -2.33
N ASP A 57 -7.70 -33.05 -3.26
CA ASP A 57 -6.93 -33.29 -4.49
C ASP A 57 -6.82 -32.02 -5.34
N ILE A 58 -7.94 -31.28 -5.47
CA ILE A 58 -8.00 -30.01 -6.20
C ILE A 58 -7.11 -28.96 -5.51
N LEU A 59 -7.21 -28.84 -4.18
CA LEU A 59 -6.40 -27.92 -3.40
C LEU A 59 -4.91 -28.27 -3.48
N GLU A 60 -4.56 -29.55 -3.43
CA GLU A 60 -3.18 -30.03 -3.54
C GLU A 60 -2.61 -29.73 -4.92
N TYR A 61 -3.36 -30.02 -5.99
CA TYR A 61 -2.96 -29.65 -7.35
C TYR A 61 -2.71 -28.15 -7.47
N TYR A 62 -3.65 -27.32 -7.00
CA TYR A 62 -3.50 -25.87 -7.07
C TYR A 62 -2.33 -25.35 -6.23
N THR A 63 -2.15 -25.92 -5.04
CA THR A 63 -1.01 -25.60 -4.16
C THR A 63 0.30 -25.95 -4.86
N ASN A 64 0.42 -27.13 -5.45
CA ASN A 64 1.61 -27.56 -6.18
C ASN A 64 1.87 -26.67 -7.41
N HIS A 65 0.83 -26.21 -8.09
CA HIS A 65 0.95 -25.26 -9.20
C HIS A 65 1.56 -23.92 -8.74
N LEU A 66 1.04 -23.33 -7.65
CA LEU A 66 1.59 -22.09 -7.09
C LEU A 66 2.99 -22.27 -6.53
N VAL A 67 3.26 -23.37 -5.81
CA VAL A 67 4.58 -23.68 -5.25
C VAL A 67 5.61 -23.83 -6.36
N LYS A 68 5.29 -24.53 -7.45
CA LYS A 68 6.19 -24.68 -8.61
C LYS A 68 6.60 -23.34 -9.22
N ALA A 69 5.74 -22.33 -9.15
CA ALA A 69 6.03 -20.99 -9.68
C ALA A 69 6.99 -20.18 -8.79
N VAL A 70 7.05 -20.48 -7.48
CA VAL A 70 7.83 -19.68 -6.51
C VAL A 70 9.01 -20.42 -5.89
N GLN A 71 9.07 -21.75 -6.03
CA GLN A 71 10.13 -22.56 -5.43
C GLN A 71 11.49 -22.29 -6.10
N ARG A 72 12.55 -22.27 -5.28
CA ARG A 72 13.93 -22.14 -5.79
C ARG A 72 14.48 -23.47 -6.30
N HIS A 73 14.13 -24.55 -5.61
CA HIS A 73 14.55 -25.92 -5.93
C HIS A 73 13.34 -26.86 -5.87
N PRO A 74 13.26 -27.94 -6.68
CA PRO A 74 12.13 -28.88 -6.69
C PRO A 74 11.80 -29.57 -5.36
N LEU A 75 12.76 -29.63 -4.44
CA LEU A 75 12.62 -30.22 -3.10
C LEU A 75 12.42 -29.18 -1.99
N ASP A 76 12.36 -27.90 -2.36
CA ASP A 76 12.12 -26.83 -1.40
C ASP A 76 10.65 -26.84 -0.97
N GLN A 77 10.42 -27.08 0.33
CA GLN A 77 9.08 -27.21 0.89
C GLN A 77 8.81 -26.25 2.06
N SER A 78 9.85 -25.57 2.53
CA SER A 78 9.85 -24.83 3.80
C SER A 78 10.31 -23.38 3.69
N SER A 79 10.77 -22.93 2.51
CA SER A 79 11.11 -21.53 2.31
C SER A 79 9.90 -20.61 2.54
N TYR A 80 10.16 -19.33 2.84
CA TYR A 80 9.08 -18.38 3.07
C TYR A 80 8.19 -18.22 1.84
N GLU A 81 8.76 -18.21 0.64
CA GLU A 81 8.04 -18.12 -0.63
C GLU A 81 7.08 -19.30 -0.80
N VAL A 82 7.55 -20.52 -0.54
CA VAL A 82 6.75 -21.75 -0.63
C VAL A 82 5.64 -21.76 0.41
N LEU A 83 5.92 -21.36 1.65
CA LEU A 83 4.91 -21.28 2.71
C LEU A 83 3.84 -20.22 2.39
N ILE A 84 4.24 -19.06 1.87
CA ILE A 84 3.32 -18.00 1.44
C ILE A 84 2.43 -18.50 0.29
N ALA A 85 2.99 -19.20 -0.70
CA ALA A 85 2.21 -19.78 -1.80
C ALA A 85 1.20 -20.83 -1.30
N LYS A 86 1.61 -21.72 -0.39
CA LYS A 86 0.72 -22.73 0.24
C LYS A 86 -0.45 -22.07 0.97
N ILE A 87 -0.19 -21.02 1.74
CA ILE A 87 -1.24 -20.29 2.47
C ILE A 87 -2.16 -19.56 1.49
N THR A 88 -1.60 -18.93 0.47
CA THR A 88 -2.36 -18.20 -0.57
C THR A 88 -3.31 -19.14 -1.32
N ALA A 89 -2.86 -20.36 -1.65
CA ALA A 89 -3.72 -21.37 -2.27
C ALA A 89 -4.97 -21.67 -1.42
N ARG A 90 -4.77 -21.85 -0.10
CA ARG A 90 -5.85 -22.11 0.87
C ARG A 90 -6.81 -20.94 1.03
N ILE A 91 -6.29 -19.71 1.13
CA ILE A 91 -7.10 -18.50 1.23
C ILE A 91 -8.04 -18.41 0.03
N ARG A 92 -7.52 -18.53 -1.20
CA ARG A 92 -8.32 -18.44 -2.43
C ARG A 92 -9.38 -19.51 -2.53
N MET A 93 -9.04 -20.76 -2.17
CA MET A 93 -10.01 -21.87 -2.14
C MET A 93 -11.14 -21.59 -1.14
N HIS A 94 -10.80 -21.10 0.06
CA HIS A 94 -11.80 -20.73 1.06
C HIS A 94 -12.67 -19.55 0.63
N ILE A 95 -12.15 -18.58 -0.11
CA ILE A 95 -12.94 -17.46 -0.64
C ILE A 95 -13.98 -17.96 -1.65
N VAL A 96 -13.59 -18.87 -2.57
CA VAL A 96 -14.52 -19.49 -3.52
C VAL A 96 -15.60 -20.30 -2.81
N ASP A 97 -15.21 -21.13 -1.85
CA ASP A 97 -16.19 -21.86 -1.04
C ASP A 97 -17.06 -20.90 -0.21
N GLY A 98 -16.49 -19.75 0.18
CA GLY A 98 -17.12 -18.58 0.81
C GLY A 98 -18.34 -18.08 0.07
N ASP A 99 -18.27 -18.00 -1.25
CA ASP A 99 -19.38 -17.56 -2.11
C ASP A 99 -20.60 -18.51 -2.00
N LYS A 100 -20.36 -19.81 -1.75
CA LYS A 100 -21.42 -20.81 -1.55
C LYS A 100 -22.04 -20.78 -0.15
N ASP A 101 -21.26 -20.38 0.86
CA ASP A 101 -21.71 -20.27 2.25
C ASP A 101 -21.05 -19.04 2.93
N PRO A 102 -21.65 -17.85 2.75
CA PRO A 102 -21.06 -16.60 3.19
C PRO A 102 -21.08 -16.43 4.72
N PHE A 103 -21.93 -17.18 5.43
CA PHE A 103 -22.16 -16.97 6.86
C PHE A 103 -21.31 -17.89 7.75
N SER A 104 -20.58 -18.85 7.18
CA SER A 104 -19.69 -19.74 7.92
C SER A 104 -18.67 -19.00 8.80
N MET A 105 -18.89 -18.98 10.11
CA MET A 105 -17.94 -18.35 11.05
C MET A 105 -16.61 -19.10 11.11
N LYS A 106 -16.64 -20.44 11.10
CA LYS A 106 -15.42 -21.26 11.15
C LYS A 106 -14.49 -20.95 9.98
N ARG A 107 -15.06 -20.81 8.77
CA ARG A 107 -14.31 -20.45 7.56
C ARG A 107 -13.74 -19.04 7.66
N ARG A 108 -14.56 -18.05 8.02
CA ARG A 108 -14.10 -16.65 8.18
C ARG A 108 -12.93 -16.55 9.16
N LYS A 109 -13.02 -17.26 10.30
CA LYS A 109 -11.92 -17.36 11.25
C LYS A 109 -10.68 -17.99 10.62
N THR A 110 -10.83 -19.13 9.94
CA THR A 110 -9.72 -19.82 9.28
C THR A 110 -9.02 -18.94 8.24
N VAL A 111 -9.78 -18.22 7.41
CA VAL A 111 -9.22 -17.28 6.42
C VAL A 111 -8.51 -16.12 7.10
N GLY A 112 -9.08 -15.57 8.18
CA GLY A 112 -8.44 -14.54 9.00
C GLY A 112 -7.09 -15.01 9.57
N ASP A 113 -7.06 -16.19 10.21
CA ASP A 113 -5.84 -16.77 10.80
C ASP A 113 -4.76 -17.02 9.72
N LEU A 114 -5.17 -17.54 8.55
CA LEU A 114 -4.28 -17.74 7.40
C LEU A 114 -3.75 -16.41 6.85
N HIS A 115 -4.59 -15.38 6.77
CA HIS A 115 -4.18 -14.06 6.30
C HIS A 115 -3.15 -13.42 7.23
N VAL A 116 -3.37 -13.49 8.56
CA VAL A 116 -2.40 -13.03 9.56
C VAL A 116 -1.08 -13.78 9.44
N MET A 117 -1.13 -15.11 9.31
CA MET A 117 0.08 -15.93 9.14
C MET A 117 0.84 -15.58 7.86
N ARG A 118 0.13 -15.38 6.75
CA ARG A 118 0.73 -14.97 5.48
C ARG A 118 1.40 -13.60 5.58
N ASN A 119 0.74 -12.61 6.19
CA ASN A 119 1.30 -11.27 6.38
C ASN A 119 2.53 -11.30 7.29
N TYR A 120 2.52 -12.13 8.34
CA TYR A 120 3.70 -12.36 9.16
C TYR A 120 4.88 -12.88 8.33
N LEU A 121 4.66 -13.88 7.47
CA LEU A 121 5.71 -14.42 6.59
C LEU A 121 6.16 -13.40 5.53
N LEU A 122 5.24 -12.63 4.94
CA LEU A 122 5.56 -11.56 4.00
C LEU A 122 6.42 -10.48 4.66
N ASN A 123 6.10 -10.10 5.90
CA ASN A 123 6.93 -9.20 6.69
C ASN A 123 8.32 -9.79 6.93
N LYS A 124 8.44 -11.07 7.31
CA LYS A 124 9.75 -11.71 7.49
C LYS A 124 10.56 -11.70 6.20
N LEU A 125 9.94 -12.05 5.08
CA LEU A 125 10.57 -12.05 3.77
C LEU A 125 11.02 -10.65 3.36
N MET A 126 10.16 -9.64 3.54
CA MET A 126 10.47 -8.23 3.23
C MET A 126 11.70 -7.72 3.99
N HIS A 127 11.87 -8.11 5.25
CA HIS A 127 13.05 -7.72 6.04
C HIS A 127 14.31 -8.54 5.72
N SER A 128 14.15 -9.78 5.26
CA SER A 128 15.29 -10.65 4.93
C SER A 128 15.82 -10.42 3.52
N ASP A 129 14.94 -10.32 2.53
CA ASP A 129 15.25 -10.26 1.11
C ASP A 129 14.11 -9.54 0.36
N TYR A 130 14.32 -8.23 0.14
CA TYR A 130 13.31 -7.36 -0.45
C TYR A 130 13.06 -7.67 -1.94
N ASP A 131 14.10 -8.06 -2.67
CA ASP A 131 13.98 -8.36 -4.11
C ASP A 131 13.11 -9.60 -4.33
N VAL A 132 13.33 -10.64 -3.52
CA VAL A 132 12.49 -11.84 -3.53
C VAL A 132 11.07 -11.53 -3.07
N TYR A 133 10.90 -10.63 -2.10
CA TYR A 133 9.58 -10.18 -1.67
C TYR A 133 8.78 -9.52 -2.81
N GLU A 134 9.35 -8.55 -3.52
CA GLU A 134 8.68 -7.89 -4.65
C GLU A 134 8.41 -8.85 -5.81
N TRP A 135 9.38 -9.73 -6.12
CA TRP A 135 9.20 -10.80 -7.10
C TRP A 135 8.03 -11.73 -6.73
N LEU A 136 7.99 -12.22 -5.49
CA LEU A 136 6.94 -13.10 -4.99
C LEU A 136 5.56 -12.43 -5.07
N LYS A 137 5.50 -11.17 -4.64
CA LYS A 137 4.30 -10.34 -4.69
C LYS A 137 3.77 -10.20 -6.13
N SER A 138 4.67 -10.02 -7.10
CA SER A 138 4.33 -9.94 -8.52
C SER A 138 3.81 -11.26 -9.09
N ILE A 139 4.43 -12.39 -8.73
CA ILE A 139 4.03 -13.72 -9.21
C ILE A 139 2.69 -14.13 -8.61
N LEU A 140 2.56 -14.02 -7.29
CA LEU A 140 1.35 -14.44 -6.60
C LEU A 140 0.23 -13.41 -6.73
N ARG A 141 0.49 -12.20 -7.26
CA ARG A 141 -0.51 -11.14 -7.46
C ARG A 141 -1.21 -10.79 -6.13
N ILE A 142 -0.38 -10.49 -5.13
CA ILE A 142 -0.82 -10.12 -3.78
C ILE A 142 -0.47 -8.65 -3.55
N GLU A 143 -1.39 -7.89 -2.95
CA GLU A 143 -1.12 -6.60 -2.37
C GLU A 143 -0.94 -6.76 -0.85
N HIS A 144 0.26 -6.46 -0.37
CA HIS A 144 0.59 -6.53 1.04
C HIS A 144 0.71 -5.13 1.62
N GLN A 145 -0.24 -4.77 2.48
CA GLN A 145 -0.15 -3.57 3.30
C GLN A 145 0.63 -3.93 4.56
N HIS A 146 1.78 -3.29 4.76
CA HIS A 146 2.54 -3.46 5.99
C HIS A 146 1.69 -2.95 7.17
N GLU A 147 1.66 -3.73 8.24
CA GLU A 147 0.95 -3.33 9.46
C GLU A 147 1.58 -2.05 9.99
N ASN A 148 0.84 -0.94 9.92
CA ASN A 148 1.25 0.27 10.60
C ASN A 148 1.06 0.03 12.11
N PRO A 149 2.13 0.01 12.92
CA PRO A 149 2.04 -0.26 14.36
C PRO A 149 1.20 0.78 15.10
N PHE A 150 0.87 1.91 14.47
CA PHE A 150 0.02 2.96 15.01
C PHE A 150 -1.42 2.95 14.47
N ALA A 151 -1.76 2.06 13.54
CA ALA A 151 -3.09 2.04 12.88
C ALA A 151 -4.16 1.26 13.65
N GLN A 152 -3.81 0.47 14.67
CA GLN A 152 -4.76 -0.34 15.43
C GLN A 152 -5.36 0.42 16.62
N VAL A 153 -5.80 1.65 16.42
CA VAL A 153 -6.68 2.31 17.40
C VAL A 153 -8.10 2.19 16.88
N GLU A 154 -8.87 1.30 17.49
CA GLU A 154 -10.32 1.30 17.28
C GLU A 154 -10.89 2.60 17.83
N HIS A 155 -11.28 3.49 16.93
CA HIS A 155 -11.92 4.74 17.32
C HIS A 155 -13.40 4.50 17.56
N ASN A 156 -13.86 4.93 18.74
CA ASN A 156 -15.30 5.00 19.00
C ASN A 156 -15.96 6.02 18.07
N ALA A 157 -17.27 5.89 17.79
CA ALA A 157 -18.00 6.81 16.90
C ALA A 157 -17.79 8.29 17.26
N ARG A 158 -17.75 8.60 18.56
CA ARG A 158 -17.47 9.93 19.10
C ARG A 158 -16.06 10.44 18.76
N GLU A 159 -15.06 9.57 18.79
CA GLU A 159 -13.68 9.93 18.46
C GLU A 159 -13.52 10.21 16.97
N LEU A 160 -14.15 9.39 16.11
CA LEU A 160 -14.22 9.63 14.67
C LEU A 160 -14.85 10.99 14.34
N GLU A 161 -15.95 11.35 15.00
CA GLU A 161 -16.57 12.67 14.84
C GLU A 161 -15.65 13.80 15.32
N ARG A 162 -14.97 13.61 16.46
CA ARG A 162 -14.00 14.58 16.96
C ARG A 162 -12.85 14.79 15.98
N MET A 163 -12.30 13.72 15.40
CA MET A 163 -11.23 13.81 14.40
C MET A 163 -11.70 14.53 13.14
N LYS A 164 -12.91 14.23 12.65
CA LYS A 164 -13.51 14.95 11.50
C LYS A 164 -13.66 16.44 11.80
N LEU A 165 -14.14 16.79 13.00
CA LEU A 165 -14.29 18.18 13.42
C LEU A 165 -12.93 18.88 13.53
N GLN A 166 -11.92 18.21 14.06
CA GLN A 166 -10.55 18.73 14.12
C GLN A 166 -9.98 19.00 12.74
N GLN A 167 -10.19 18.09 11.79
CA GLN A 167 -9.78 18.27 10.40
C GLN A 167 -10.49 19.47 9.77
N GLN A 168 -11.81 19.59 9.94
CA GLN A 168 -12.56 20.75 9.44
C GLN A 168 -12.09 22.07 10.05
N ALA A 169 -11.84 22.09 11.36
CA ALA A 169 -11.31 23.27 12.03
C ALA A 169 -9.93 23.65 11.51
N PHE A 170 -9.06 22.66 11.28
CA PHE A 170 -7.75 22.86 10.67
C PHE A 170 -7.87 23.47 9.27
N ASP A 171 -8.73 22.93 8.42
CA ASP A 171 -8.95 23.41 7.06
C ASP A 171 -9.47 24.86 7.05
N ILE A 172 -10.37 25.21 7.98
CA ILE A 172 -10.85 26.59 8.14
C ILE A 172 -9.71 27.53 8.55
N VAL A 173 -8.85 27.10 9.48
CA VAL A 173 -7.69 27.90 9.91
C VAL A 173 -6.71 28.09 8.77
N GLN A 174 -6.45 27.05 7.96
CA GLN A 174 -5.56 27.17 6.80
C GLN A 174 -6.12 28.15 5.77
N LYS A 175 -7.41 28.05 5.43
CA LYS A 175 -8.07 29.00 4.52
C LYS A 175 -7.92 30.44 4.98
N LYS A 176 -8.20 30.73 6.26
CA LYS A 176 -8.04 32.08 6.83
C LYS A 176 -6.58 32.55 6.79
N LYS A 177 -5.62 31.66 7.07
CA LYS A 177 -4.20 31.99 6.96
C LYS A 177 -3.82 32.35 5.54
N ASP A 178 -4.31 31.61 4.56
CA ASP A 178 -4.00 31.86 3.14
C ASP A 178 -4.64 33.16 2.64
N GLU A 179 -5.87 33.47 3.07
CA GLU A 179 -6.50 34.78 2.83
C GLU A 179 -5.68 35.94 3.41
N LEU A 180 -5.17 35.81 4.64
CA LEU A 180 -4.33 36.82 5.28
C LEU A 180 -2.99 36.97 4.58
N LYS A 181 -2.34 35.87 4.18
CA LYS A 181 -1.10 35.92 3.39
C LYS A 181 -1.30 36.70 2.09
N LEU A 182 -2.43 36.48 1.41
CA LEU A 182 -2.76 37.21 0.19
C LEU A 182 -2.96 38.70 0.45
N ARG A 183 -3.69 39.07 1.51
CA ARG A 183 -3.86 40.49 1.90
C ARG A 183 -2.52 41.16 2.20
N PHE A 184 -1.68 40.53 3.01
CA PHE A 184 -0.36 41.07 3.34
C PHE A 184 0.58 41.15 2.14
N ALA A 185 0.48 40.23 1.18
CA ALA A 185 1.24 40.33 -0.06
C ALA A 185 0.84 41.59 -0.84
N ASN A 186 -0.46 41.89 -0.94
CA ASN A 186 -0.97 43.08 -1.62
C ASN A 186 -0.59 44.38 -0.88
N GLU A 187 -0.70 44.40 0.45
CA GLU A 187 -0.30 45.55 1.27
C GLU A 187 1.20 45.81 1.18
N LYS A 188 2.01 44.76 1.18
CA LYS A 188 3.47 44.87 0.99
C LYS A 188 3.83 45.50 -0.34
N GLN A 189 3.12 45.13 -1.42
CA GLN A 189 3.33 45.75 -2.74
C GLN A 189 2.96 47.23 -2.73
N LYS A 190 1.82 47.60 -2.12
CA LYS A 190 1.43 49.02 -1.98
C LYS A 190 2.47 49.82 -1.20
N PHE A 191 2.90 49.29 -0.06
CA PHE A 191 3.92 49.92 0.77
C PHE A 191 5.26 50.09 0.05
N GLN A 192 5.64 49.14 -0.81
CA GLN A 192 6.85 49.26 -1.63
C GLN A 192 6.76 50.44 -2.60
N LEU A 193 5.64 50.61 -3.29
CA LEU A 193 5.41 51.72 -4.21
C LEU A 193 5.44 53.08 -3.48
N GLU A 194 4.74 53.17 -2.34
CA GLU A 194 4.74 54.39 -1.50
C GLU A 194 6.15 54.72 -1.00
N LYS A 195 6.91 53.70 -0.57
CA LYS A 195 8.29 53.85 -0.13
C LYS A 195 9.21 54.35 -1.26
N GLU A 196 9.05 53.84 -2.48
CA GLU A 196 9.81 54.28 -3.65
C GLU A 196 9.51 55.74 -4.00
N GLN A 197 8.24 56.14 -3.98
CA GLN A 197 7.84 57.53 -4.19
C GLN A 197 8.44 58.45 -3.13
N LEU A 198 8.34 58.07 -1.85
CA LEU A 198 8.89 58.84 -0.74
C LEU A 198 10.42 58.95 -0.82
N LEU A 199 11.11 57.91 -1.29
CA LEU A 199 12.56 57.95 -1.56
C LEU A 199 12.88 58.97 -2.66
N ILE A 200 12.13 58.98 -3.76
CA ILE A 200 12.31 59.94 -4.85
C ILE A 200 12.09 61.38 -4.35
N ASP A 201 11.06 61.62 -3.54
CA ASP A 201 10.77 62.95 -3.01
C ASP A 201 11.85 63.43 -2.03
N ILE A 202 12.35 62.55 -1.15
CA ILE A 202 13.51 62.84 -0.31
C ILE A 202 14.75 63.19 -1.15
N GLU A 203 15.01 62.46 -2.24
CA GLU A 203 16.14 62.74 -3.13
C GLU A 203 16.03 64.14 -3.77
N LYS A 204 14.84 64.53 -4.23
CA LYS A 204 14.59 65.88 -4.77
C LYS A 204 14.82 66.96 -3.70
N ASP A 205 14.30 66.76 -2.50
CA ASP A 205 14.46 67.72 -1.39
C ASP A 205 15.93 67.89 -1.02
N LEU A 206 16.70 66.80 -0.99
CA LEU A 206 18.13 66.85 -0.72
C LEU A 206 18.92 67.57 -1.82
N GLN A 207 18.56 67.37 -3.09
CA GLN A 207 19.11 68.14 -4.22
C GLN A 207 18.79 69.63 -4.09
N ASN A 208 17.54 69.98 -3.75
CA ASN A 208 17.10 71.35 -3.53
C ASN A 208 17.89 72.03 -2.40
N LEU A 209 18.17 71.30 -1.33
CA LEU A 209 18.95 71.77 -0.18
C LEU A 209 20.47 71.71 -0.39
N ARG A 210 20.95 71.18 -1.52
CA ARG A 210 22.38 70.93 -1.82
C ARG A 210 23.09 70.11 -0.74
N LEU A 211 22.39 69.15 -0.15
CA LEU A 211 22.93 68.27 0.90
C LEU A 211 23.31 66.91 0.31
N ASP A 212 24.60 66.57 0.36
CA ASP A 212 25.08 65.27 -0.09
C ASP A 212 24.86 64.17 0.98
N ILE A 213 24.06 63.15 0.61
CA ILE A 213 23.73 61.97 1.44
C ILE A 213 24.98 61.21 1.92
N ILE A 214 26.08 61.31 1.16
CA ILE A 214 27.33 60.57 1.37
C ILE A 214 27.85 60.79 2.80
N LYS A 215 27.77 62.02 3.32
CA LYS A 215 28.29 62.39 4.64
C LYS A 215 27.55 61.70 5.79
N TYR A 216 26.24 61.46 5.66
CA TYR A 216 25.42 60.89 6.75
C TYR A 216 25.61 59.37 6.89
N ASN A 217 25.72 58.65 5.77
CA ASN A 217 25.95 57.20 5.76
C ASN A 217 27.37 56.84 6.23
N GLU A 218 28.36 57.68 5.94
CA GLU A 218 29.72 57.54 6.48
C GLU A 218 29.74 57.71 8.01
N ILE A 219 29.08 58.75 8.54
CA ILE A 219 28.96 58.97 10.00
C ILE A 219 28.24 57.79 10.70
N ARG A 220 27.22 57.21 10.07
CA ARG A 220 26.49 56.04 10.61
C ARG A 220 27.35 54.76 10.61
N LYS A 221 28.15 54.53 9.56
CA LYS A 221 29.12 53.43 9.51
C LYS A 221 30.25 53.61 10.53
N GLN A 222 30.67 54.84 10.80
CA GLN A 222 31.65 55.13 11.85
C GLN A 222 31.07 54.81 13.25
N ARG A 223 29.83 55.23 13.55
CA ARG A 223 29.16 54.97 14.85
C ARG A 223 28.87 53.50 15.16
N THR A 224 28.65 52.67 14.13
CA THR A 224 28.43 51.22 14.31
C THR A 224 29.73 50.44 14.54
N ARG A 225 30.89 50.99 14.14
CA ARG A 225 32.21 50.43 14.45
C ARG A 225 32.72 50.79 15.86
N THR A 226 32.19 51.85 16.48
CA THR A 226 32.68 52.36 17.79
C THR A 226 32.02 51.72 19.01
N LYS A 227 31.20 50.67 18.86
CA LYS A 227 30.62 49.96 20.00
C LYS A 227 31.16 48.53 20.11
N VAL A 228 31.87 48.34 21.23
CA VAL A 228 32.28 47.10 21.92
C VAL A 228 33.68 46.56 21.55
N GLU A 229 34.71 47.14 22.18
CA GLU A 229 35.66 46.39 23.02
C GLU A 229 35.24 46.55 24.48
#